data_AF-A0A7L1TX28-F1
#
_entry.id   AF-A0A7L1TX28-F1
#
_cell.length_a   1.000
_cell.length_b   1.000
_cell.length_c   1.000
_cell.angle_alpha   90.00
_cell.angle_beta   90.00
_cell.angle_gamma   90.00
#
_symmetry.space_group_name_H-M   'P 1'
#
loop_
_entity.id
_entity.type
_entity.pdbx_description
1 polymer ?
#
loop_
_entity_poly.entity_id
_entity_poly.type
_entity_poly.pdbx_seq_one_letter_code
_entity_poly.pdbx_strand_id
1 'polypeptide(L)'
;DVSEVYAGDICALFGIDCASGDTFTDKTSTDISMESIHVPDPVISVAMKPANKNDLDKFSKGLGRFTREDPTFRVHFDEESKETIVSGMGELHLEIYAQRMEREYGCPCTMGKPKVAFRESISAPVP
;
A
#
# COMPACT_ATOMS: atom_id res chain seq x y z
N ASP A 1 8.85 -14.84 25.33
CA ASP A 1 7.70 -14.15 25.93
C ASP A 1 8.17 -13.32 27.09
N VAL A 2 7.60 -12.13 27.26
CA VAL A 2 7.88 -11.22 28.38
C VAL A 2 6.55 -10.87 29.03
N SER A 3 6.47 -10.93 30.35
CA SER A 3 5.22 -10.74 31.11
C SER A 3 4.81 -9.29 31.32
N GLU A 4 5.78 -8.37 31.33
CA GLU A 4 5.56 -6.95 31.56
C GLU A 4 6.60 -6.11 30.81
N VAL A 5 6.24 -4.88 30.48
CA VAL A 5 7.10 -3.93 29.77
C VAL A 5 7.05 -2.60 30.50
N TYR A 6 8.20 -1.92 30.59
CA TYR A 6 8.31 -0.66 31.29
C TYR A 6 8.38 0.51 30.29
N ALA A 7 8.15 1.73 30.79
CA ALA A 7 8.19 2.93 29.97
C ALA A 7 9.59 3.12 29.35
N GLY A 8 9.63 3.33 28.03
CA GLY A 8 10.86 3.49 27.26
C GLY A 8 11.34 2.22 26.54
N ASP A 9 10.71 1.06 26.81
CA ASP A 9 11.04 -0.19 26.13
C ASP A 9 10.33 -0.31 24.77
N ILE A 10 11.00 -0.96 23.81
CA ILE A 10 10.40 -1.34 22.53
C ILE A 10 9.88 -2.78 22.66
N CYS A 11 8.59 -2.97 22.48
CA CYS A 11 7.95 -4.30 22.51
C CYS A 11 7.07 -4.53 21.29
N ALA A 12 6.74 -5.80 21.05
CA ALA A 12 5.81 -6.24 20.02
C ALA A 12 4.54 -6.79 20.68
N LEU A 13 3.39 -6.43 20.14
CA LEU A 13 2.08 -6.89 20.59
C LEU A 13 1.53 -7.91 19.59
N PHE A 14 0.90 -8.97 20.11
CA PHE A 14 0.26 -10.01 19.29
C PHE A 14 -1.26 -9.89 19.36
N GLY A 15 -1.93 -10.04 18.21
CA GLY A 15 -3.39 -10.15 18.15
C GLY A 15 -4.17 -8.82 18.13
N ILE A 16 -3.49 -7.69 17.92
CA ILE A 16 -4.10 -6.37 17.79
C ILE A 16 -4.06 -5.95 16.31
N ASP A 17 -5.19 -5.46 15.78
CA ASP A 17 -5.25 -4.80 14.47
C ASP A 17 -4.96 -3.31 14.69
N CYS A 18 -3.82 -2.85 14.23
CA CYS A 18 -3.37 -1.46 14.34
C CYS A 18 -2.62 -1.04 13.08
N ALA A 19 -2.65 0.26 12.79
CA ALA A 19 -1.85 0.86 11.74
C ALA A 19 -0.59 1.51 12.32
N SER A 20 0.39 1.74 11.45
CA SER A 20 1.59 2.50 11.80
C SER A 20 1.21 3.93 12.24
N GLY A 21 1.52 4.27 13.48
CA GLY A 21 1.23 5.59 14.07
C GLY A 21 0.09 5.59 15.11
N ASP A 22 -0.59 4.47 15.34
CA ASP A 22 -1.62 4.37 16.38
C ASP A 22 -1.00 4.41 17.78
N THR A 23 -1.65 5.14 18.70
CA THR A 23 -1.22 5.26 20.10
C THR A 23 -2.20 4.52 21.01
N PHE A 24 -1.69 3.59 21.83
CA PHE A 24 -2.48 2.90 22.86
C PHE A 24 -2.27 3.56 24.22
N THR A 25 -3.38 3.86 24.88
CA THR A 25 -3.43 4.56 26.18
C THR A 25 -4.44 3.88 27.10
N ASP A 26 -4.36 4.18 28.40
CA ASP A 26 -5.32 3.70 29.39
C ASP A 26 -6.72 4.32 29.15
N LYS A 27 -7.75 3.66 29.65
CA LYS A 27 -9.17 4.00 29.43
C LYS A 27 -9.57 5.37 29.98
N THR A 28 -8.77 5.95 30.88
CA THR A 28 -9.04 7.25 31.51
C THR A 28 -8.53 8.43 30.66
N SER A 29 -7.63 8.19 29.71
CA SER A 29 -6.94 9.23 28.95
C SER A 29 -7.06 8.95 27.45
N THR A 30 -8.28 9.08 26.91
CA THR A 30 -8.60 8.67 25.53
C THR A 30 -8.21 9.68 24.46
N ASP A 31 -7.96 10.94 24.82
CA ASP A 31 -7.78 12.03 23.84
C ASP A 31 -6.30 12.44 23.71
N ILE A 32 -5.40 11.45 23.62
CA ILE A 32 -3.97 11.68 23.43
C ILE A 32 -3.53 11.04 22.11
N SER A 33 -3.20 11.88 21.14
CA SER A 33 -2.59 11.48 19.87
C SER A 33 -1.14 11.96 19.83
N MET A 34 -0.22 11.07 19.48
CA MET A 34 1.16 11.45 19.20
C MET A 34 1.28 12.17 17.85
N GLU A 35 2.40 12.86 17.62
CA GLU A 35 2.67 13.51 16.35
C GLU A 35 2.70 12.49 15.20
N SER A 36 2.10 12.86 14.07
CA SER A 36 2.09 11.99 12.91
C SER A 36 3.47 11.90 12.27
N ILE A 37 3.78 10.72 11.74
CA ILE A 37 4.99 10.49 10.96
C ILE A 37 4.88 11.30 9.66
N HIS A 38 5.91 12.06 9.31
CA HIS A 38 5.99 12.71 8.01
C HIS A 38 6.23 11.66 6.92
N VAL A 39 5.24 11.44 6.07
CA VAL A 39 5.30 10.48 4.95
C VAL A 39 5.61 11.25 3.67
N PRO A 40 6.76 11.02 3.02
CA PRO A 40 7.08 11.69 1.76
C PRO A 40 6.17 11.19 0.62
N ASP A 41 6.04 11.99 -0.43
CA ASP A 41 5.30 11.58 -1.62
C ASP A 41 6.06 10.50 -2.42
N PRO A 42 5.34 9.48 -2.93
CA PRO A 42 5.95 8.43 -3.72
C PRO A 42 6.49 8.98 -5.04
N VAL A 43 7.65 8.47 -5.46
CA VAL A 43 8.39 9.00 -6.64
C VAL A 43 8.21 8.16 -7.90
N ILE A 44 7.77 6.90 -7.77
CA ILE A 44 7.55 6.00 -8.90
C ILE A 44 6.16 5.36 -8.81
N SER A 45 5.51 5.23 -9.96
CA SER A 45 4.22 4.56 -10.11
C SER A 45 4.31 3.49 -11.20
N VAL A 46 3.82 2.29 -10.88
CA VAL A 46 3.88 1.11 -11.74
C VAL A 46 2.51 0.44 -11.74
N ALA A 47 2.05 -0.03 -12.90
CA ALA A 47 0.86 -0.85 -12.97
C ALA A 47 1.20 -2.27 -12.51
N MET A 48 0.47 -2.76 -11.51
CA MET A 48 0.65 -4.11 -10.97
C MET A 48 -0.62 -4.92 -11.25
N LYS A 49 -0.44 -6.14 -11.77
CA LYS A 49 -1.55 -7.06 -12.03
C LYS A 49 -1.20 -8.47 -11.58
N PRO A 50 -2.14 -9.23 -11.01
CA PRO A 50 -1.93 -10.64 -10.75
C PRO A 50 -1.82 -11.39 -12.07
N ALA A 51 -0.88 -12.34 -12.16
CA ALA A 51 -0.70 -13.15 -13.37
C ALA A 51 -1.92 -14.04 -13.65
N ASN A 52 -2.64 -14.45 -12.59
CA ASN A 52 -3.83 -15.26 -12.69
C ASN A 52 -5.04 -14.53 -12.07
N LYS A 53 -6.18 -14.54 -12.77
CA LYS A 53 -7.42 -13.88 -12.31
C LYS A 53 -8.03 -14.55 -11.07
N ASN A 54 -7.71 -15.82 -10.84
CA ASN A 54 -8.23 -16.56 -9.69
C ASN A 54 -7.62 -16.10 -8.35
N ASP A 55 -6.47 -15.43 -8.38
CA ASP A 55 -5.77 -14.96 -7.18
C ASP A 55 -6.09 -13.51 -6.81
N LEU A 56 -7.10 -12.92 -7.45
CA LEU A 56 -7.49 -11.51 -7.27
C LEU A 56 -7.91 -11.20 -5.82
N ASP A 57 -8.55 -12.17 -5.15
CA ASP A 57 -8.91 -12.04 -3.73
C ASP A 57 -7.68 -12.00 -2.81
N LYS A 58 -6.66 -12.81 -3.11
CA LYS A 58 -5.40 -12.83 -2.34
C LYS A 58 -4.60 -11.56 -2.61
N PHE A 59 -4.59 -11.10 -3.85
CA PHE A 59 -3.97 -9.85 -4.29
C PHE A 59 -4.56 -8.65 -3.54
N SER A 60 -5.89 -8.53 -3.50
CA SER A 60 -6.57 -7.45 -2.78
C SER A 60 -6.28 -7.47 -1.27
N LYS A 61 -6.31 -8.66 -0.65
CA LYS A 61 -5.96 -8.83 0.77
C LYS A 61 -4.49 -8.48 1.06
N GLY A 62 -3.56 -8.88 0.20
CA GLY A 62 -2.13 -8.58 0.32
C GLY A 62 -1.85 -7.08 0.23
N LEU A 63 -2.39 -6.42 -0.80
CA LEU A 63 -2.25 -4.97 -0.98
C LEU A 63 -2.86 -4.18 0.19
N GLY A 64 -4.02 -4.61 0.69
CA GLY A 64 -4.66 -3.99 1.85
C GLY A 64 -3.79 -4.07 3.10
N ARG A 65 -3.11 -5.19 3.32
CA ARG A 65 -2.17 -5.36 4.44
C ARG A 65 -0.92 -4.51 4.26
N PHE A 66 -0.32 -4.51 3.07
CA PHE A 66 0.90 -3.75 2.79
C PHE A 66 0.70 -2.24 2.93
N THR A 67 -0.45 -1.72 2.52
CA THR A 67 -0.82 -0.30 2.70
C THR A 67 -0.95 0.09 4.18
N ARG A 68 -1.32 -0.84 5.07
CA ARG A 68 -1.40 -0.59 6.52
C ARG A 68 -0.03 -0.68 7.19
N GLU A 69 0.83 -1.59 6.71
CA GLU A 69 2.19 -1.76 7.21
C GLU A 69 3.07 -0.54 6.87
N ASP A 70 3.00 -0.06 5.62
CA ASP A 70 3.83 1.04 5.11
C ASP A 70 2.98 2.15 4.48
N PRO A 71 2.93 3.36 5.09
CA PRO A 71 2.17 4.48 4.54
C PRO A 71 2.79 5.10 3.28
N THR A 72 4.05 4.78 2.96
CA THR A 72 4.71 5.22 1.71
C THR A 72 4.24 4.42 0.49
N PHE A 73 3.71 3.22 0.71
CA PHE A 73 3.16 2.35 -0.32
C PHE A 73 1.70 2.71 -0.59
N ARG A 74 1.44 3.40 -1.71
CA ARG A 74 0.10 3.85 -2.08
C ARG A 74 -0.45 3.01 -3.23
N VAL A 75 -1.69 2.56 -3.08
CA VAL A 75 -2.43 1.82 -4.12
C VAL A 75 -3.61 2.68 -4.58
N HIS A 76 -3.76 2.81 -5.90
CA HIS A 76 -4.85 3.53 -6.53
C HIS A 76 -5.38 2.72 -7.72
N PHE A 77 -6.70 2.74 -7.92
CA PHE A 77 -7.32 2.13 -9.09
C PHE A 77 -7.68 3.21 -10.11
N ASP A 78 -7.08 3.15 -11.29
CA ASP A 78 -7.42 4.06 -12.38
C ASP A 78 -8.67 3.56 -13.12
N GLU A 79 -9.75 4.35 -13.07
CA GLU A 79 -11.03 4.05 -13.71
C GLU A 79 -10.96 4.08 -15.25
N GLU A 80 -10.08 4.91 -15.82
CA GLU A 80 -9.97 5.10 -17.27
C GLU A 80 -9.20 3.94 -17.92
N SER A 81 -8.04 3.58 -17.32
CA SER A 81 -7.24 2.43 -17.77
C SER A 81 -7.75 1.08 -17.27
N LYS A 82 -8.57 1.06 -16.20
CA LYS A 82 -9.00 -0.13 -15.45
C LYS A 82 -7.81 -0.96 -14.94
N GLU A 83 -6.80 -0.28 -14.40
CA GLU A 83 -5.58 -0.90 -13.88
C GLU A 83 -5.32 -0.47 -12.44
N THR A 84 -4.79 -1.41 -11.64
CA THR A 84 -4.30 -1.09 -10.29
C THR A 84 -2.89 -0.53 -10.41
N ILE A 85 -2.75 0.74 -10.01
CA ILE A 85 -1.47 1.46 -9.99
C ILE A 85 -0.95 1.44 -8.55
N VAL A 86 0.30 1.03 -8.41
CA VAL A 86 1.03 1.00 -7.15
C VAL A 86 2.13 2.04 -7.21
N SER A 87 2.21 2.87 -6.18
CA SER A 87 3.21 3.93 -6.06
C SER A 87 4.07 3.73 -4.82
N GLY A 88 5.36 4.02 -4.95
CA GLY A 88 6.32 3.86 -3.86
C GLY A 88 7.58 4.70 -4.03
N MET A 89 8.56 4.48 -3.15
CA MET A 89 9.78 5.27 -3.07
C MET A 89 10.86 4.92 -4.11
N GLY A 90 10.74 3.81 -4.83
CA GLY A 90 11.72 3.41 -5.84
C GLY A 90 11.40 2.08 -6.50
N GLU A 91 12.13 1.75 -7.56
CA GLU A 91 11.93 0.51 -8.32
C GLU A 91 12.18 -0.74 -7.46
N LEU A 92 13.28 -0.74 -6.70
CA LEU A 92 13.60 -1.83 -5.78
C LEU A 92 12.51 -2.04 -4.71
N HIS A 93 11.88 -0.95 -4.25
CA HIS A 93 10.80 -1.03 -3.28
C HIS A 93 9.64 -1.85 -3.82
N LEU A 94 9.20 -1.52 -5.04
CA LEU A 94 8.09 -2.20 -5.70
C LEU A 94 8.46 -3.64 -6.10
N GLU A 95 9.71 -3.89 -6.48
CA GLU A 95 10.18 -5.24 -6.80
C GLU A 95 10.15 -6.16 -5.59
N ILE A 96 10.60 -5.69 -4.43
CA ILE A 96 10.54 -6.47 -3.18
C ILE A 96 9.09 -6.76 -2.81
N TYR A 97 8.17 -5.80 -2.96
CA TYR A 97 6.74 -6.02 -2.69
C TYR A 97 6.11 -7.05 -3.65
N ALA A 98 6.49 -7.05 -4.93
CA ALA A 98 6.04 -8.07 -5.87
C ALA A 98 6.55 -9.47 -5.48
N GLN A 99 7.82 -9.58 -5.08
CA GLN A 99 8.38 -10.85 -4.59
C GLN A 99 7.73 -11.31 -3.28
N ARG A 100 7.40 -10.39 -2.37
CA ARG A 100 6.67 -10.70 -1.14
C ARG A 100 5.27 -11.23 -1.43
N MET A 101 4.55 -10.66 -2.40
CA MET A 101 3.26 -11.20 -2.83
C MET A 101 3.34 -12.62 -3.38
N GLU A 102 4.38 -12.92 -4.16
CA GLU A 102 4.59 -14.27 -4.66
C GLU A 102 4.92 -15.25 -3.52
N ARG A 103 5.78 -14.86 -2.58
CA ARG A 103 6.25 -15.74 -1.49
C ARG A 103 5.23 -15.92 -0.36
N GLU A 104 4.59 -14.84 0.08
CA GLU A 104 3.68 -14.86 1.24
C GLU A 104 2.25 -15.23 0.83
N TYR A 105 1.78 -14.74 -0.32
CA TYR A 105 0.40 -14.91 -0.76
C TYR A 105 0.26 -15.90 -1.94
N GLY A 106 1.37 -16.42 -2.48
CA GLY A 106 1.34 -17.32 -3.63
C GLY A 106 0.76 -16.68 -4.88
N CYS A 107 0.80 -15.34 -4.99
CA CYS A 107 0.22 -14.59 -6.09
C CYS A 107 1.34 -13.95 -6.92
N PRO A 108 1.80 -14.62 -8.00
CA PRO A 108 2.79 -14.01 -8.90
C PRO A 108 2.16 -12.80 -9.58
N CYS A 109 2.84 -11.65 -9.50
CA CYS A 109 2.35 -10.38 -10.02
C CYS A 109 3.26 -9.86 -11.14
N THR A 110 2.65 -9.42 -12.24
CA THR A 110 3.37 -8.77 -13.33
C THR A 110 3.36 -7.26 -13.12
N MET A 111 4.54 -6.66 -13.15
CA MET A 111 4.73 -5.21 -13.11
C MET A 111 4.92 -4.67 -14.52
N GLY A 112 4.30 -3.52 -14.82
CA GLY A 112 4.40 -2.87 -16.12
C GLY A 112 4.25 -1.35 -16.00
N LYS A 113 4.58 -0.64 -17.07
CA LYS A 113 4.37 0.82 -17.11
C LYS A 113 2.86 1.11 -17.08
N PRO A 114 2.41 2.09 -16.28
CA PRO A 114 1.01 2.47 -16.26
C PRO A 114 0.59 2.99 -17.63
N LYS A 115 -0.60 2.60 -18.08
CA LYS A 115 -1.18 3.16 -19.30
C LYS A 115 -1.50 4.63 -19.09
N VAL A 116 -1.31 5.39 -20.15
CA VAL A 116 -1.67 6.81 -20.19
C VAL A 116 -3.02 6.93 -20.87
N ALA A 117 -3.93 7.67 -20.25
CA ALA A 117 -5.20 8.07 -20.84
C ALA A 117 -4.97 9.08 -21.97
N PHE A 118 -5.11 8.65 -23.22
CA PHE A 118 -5.06 9.54 -24.36
C PHE A 118 -6.42 10.21 -24.57
N ARG A 119 -6.41 11.52 -24.83
CA ARG A 119 -7.61 12.28 -25.22
C ARG A 119 -7.44 12.81 -26.63
N GLU A 120 -8.50 12.72 -27.40
CA GLU A 120 -8.55 13.25 -28.76
C GLU A 120 -9.39 14.53 -28.77
N SER A 121 -9.02 15.49 -29.62
CA SER A 121 -9.75 16.74 -29.81
C SER A 121 -9.76 17.12 -31.29
N ILE A 122 -10.86 17.70 -31.75
CA ILE A 122 -11.00 18.20 -33.12
C ILE A 122 -10.34 19.57 -33.26
N SER A 123 -9.56 19.78 -34.32
CA SER A 123 -8.79 21.02 -34.51
C SER A 123 -9.54 22.10 -35.31
N ALA A 124 -10.55 21.73 -36.10
CA ALA A 124 -11.30 22.66 -36.93
C ALA A 124 -12.80 22.33 -36.94
N PRO A 125 -13.69 23.34 -36.92
CA PRO A 125 -15.12 23.14 -37.08
C PRO A 125 -15.46 22.69 -38.52
N VAL A 126 -16.50 21.87 -38.65
CA VAL A 126 -17.00 21.37 -39.94
C VAL A 126 -17.70 22.52 -40.70
N PRO A 127 -17.38 22.76 -41.99
CA PRO A 127 -18.03 23.79 -42.82
C PRO A 127 -19.52 23.55 -43.03
#